data_AF-A0A2E5ZCP1-F1
#
_entry.id   AF-A0A2E5ZCP1-F1
#
_cell.length_a   1.000
_cell.length_b   1.000
_cell.length_c   1.000
_cell.angle_alpha   90.00
_cell.angle_beta   90.00
_cell.angle_gamma   90.00
#
_symmetry.space_group_name_H-M   'P 1'
#
loop_
_entity.id
_entity.type
_entity.pdbx_description
1 polymer ?
#
loop_
_entity_poly.entity_id
_entity_poly.type
_entity_poly.pdbx_seq_one_letter_code
_entity_poly.pdbx_strand_id
1 'polypeptide(L)'
;MRFPMSARNETPHKVIQTLGKKKCNGSWEASTENLTMDQVKSIAEDQKGRLTGKTLYARCREVMGTCVAMRVRVEGREPKVALKDMSEGAFNEHFS
;
A
#
# COMPACT_ATOMS: atom_id res chain seq x y z
N MET A 1 17.10 0.64 -16.37
CA MET A 1 16.93 -0.84 -16.37
C MET A 1 15.47 -1.15 -16.11
N ARG A 2 14.68 -1.51 -17.14
CA ARG A 2 13.29 -1.96 -16.97
C ARG A 2 13.33 -3.45 -16.66
N PHE A 3 12.96 -3.82 -15.43
CA PHE A 3 12.83 -5.22 -15.05
C PHE A 3 11.72 -5.88 -15.87
N PRO A 4 11.87 -7.17 -16.27
CA PRO A 4 10.79 -7.88 -16.94
C PRO A 4 9.55 -7.85 -16.04
N MET A 5 8.45 -7.28 -16.54
CA MET A 5 7.20 -7.23 -15.79
C MET A 5 6.73 -8.66 -15.56
N SER A 6 6.84 -9.14 -14.32
CA SER A 6 6.27 -10.42 -13.92
C SER A 6 4.76 -10.39 -14.17
N ALA A 7 4.19 -11.48 -14.69
CA ALA A 7 2.74 -11.63 -14.89
C ALA A 7 1.93 -11.65 -13.58
N ARG A 8 2.63 -11.60 -12.43
CA ARG A 8 2.07 -11.51 -11.09
C ARG A 8 1.34 -10.19 -10.88
N ASN A 9 0.12 -10.30 -10.37
CA ASN A 9 -0.82 -9.18 -10.22
C ASN A 9 -1.49 -9.21 -8.84
N GLU A 10 -0.80 -9.74 -7.83
CA GLU A 10 -1.21 -9.63 -6.43
C GLU A 10 -0.79 -8.29 -5.81
N THR A 11 -1.51 -7.86 -4.76
CA THR A 11 -1.29 -6.58 -4.08
C THR A 11 0.17 -6.34 -3.66
N PRO A 12 0.93 -7.30 -3.10
CA PRO A 12 2.35 -7.10 -2.80
C PRO A 12 3.21 -6.77 -4.03
N HIS A 13 2.93 -7.41 -5.17
CA HIS A 13 3.65 -7.13 -6.41
C HIS A 13 3.32 -5.72 -6.94
N LYS A 14 2.07 -5.29 -6.83
CA LYS A 14 1.67 -3.93 -7.18
C LYS A 14 2.36 -2.88 -6.31
N VAL A 15 2.47 -3.11 -5.01
CA VAL A 15 3.24 -2.24 -4.10
C VAL A 15 4.70 -2.13 -4.55
N ILE A 16 5.37 -3.25 -4.85
CA ILE A 16 6.77 -3.25 -5.32
C ILE A 16 6.90 -2.48 -6.65
N GLN A 17 5.96 -2.68 -7.59
CA GLN A 17 5.94 -1.99 -8.88
C GLN A 17 5.76 -0.47 -8.71
N THR A 18 4.80 -0.04 -7.90
CA THR A 18 4.54 1.38 -7.63
C THR A 18 5.75 2.07 -7.02
N LEU A 19 6.51 1.37 -6.15
CA LEU A 19 7.73 1.90 -5.55
C LEU A 19 8.97 1.79 -6.47
N GLY A 20 8.87 1.10 -7.61
CA GLY A 20 10.01 0.85 -8.50
C GLY A 20 11.12 0.01 -7.87
N LYS A 21 10.79 -0.82 -6.86
CA LYS A 21 11.76 -1.63 -6.11
C LYS A 21 11.86 -3.04 -6.67
N LYS A 22 12.89 -3.78 -6.24
CA LYS A 22 13.04 -5.22 -6.55
C LYS A 22 12.41 -6.11 -5.48
N LYS A 23 12.41 -5.66 -4.22
CA LYS A 23 11.82 -6.33 -3.05
C LYS A 23 11.51 -5.31 -1.97
N CYS A 24 10.52 -5.62 -1.13
CA CYS A 24 10.20 -4.89 0.10
C CYS A 24 10.04 -5.93 1.21
N ASN A 25 11.03 -6.04 2.10
CA ASN A 25 11.02 -6.94 3.28
C ASN A 25 12.23 -6.73 4.20
N GLY A 26 12.78 -5.51 4.29
CA GLY A 26 13.84 -5.20 5.26
C GLY A 26 13.34 -5.30 6.71
N SER A 27 14.21 -5.10 7.70
CA SER A 27 13.72 -4.84 9.07
C SER A 27 12.98 -3.50 9.12
N TRP A 28 12.22 -3.23 10.20
CA TRP A 28 11.60 -1.91 10.39
C TRP A 28 12.61 -0.76 10.44
N GLU A 29 13.83 -1.06 10.89
CA GLU A 29 14.95 -0.11 10.95
C GLU A 29 15.58 0.10 9.57
N ALA A 30 15.69 -0.95 8.76
CA ALA A 30 16.35 -0.90 7.46
C ALA A 30 15.42 -0.52 6.29
N SER A 31 14.10 -0.69 6.44
CA SER A 31 13.16 -0.35 5.37
C SER A 31 13.02 1.16 5.25
N THR A 32 13.22 1.68 4.04
CA THR A 32 13.07 3.10 3.71
C THR A 32 11.88 3.33 2.77
N GLU A 33 11.12 2.27 2.47
CA GLU A 33 10.01 2.31 1.54
C GLU A 33 8.81 3.02 2.16
N ASN A 34 8.18 3.89 1.37
CA ASN A 34 7.00 4.63 1.78
C ASN A 34 6.03 4.79 0.61
N LEU A 35 4.75 4.53 0.84
CA LEU A 35 3.67 4.87 -0.09
C LEU A 35 2.98 6.16 0.36
N THR A 36 2.56 6.96 -0.61
CA THR A 36 1.59 8.03 -0.36
C THR A 36 0.16 7.50 -0.40
N MET A 37 -0.80 8.21 0.18
CA MET A 37 -2.22 7.83 0.12
C MET A 37 -2.75 7.77 -1.32
N ASP A 38 -2.30 8.64 -2.21
CA ASP A 38 -2.72 8.58 -3.61
C ASP A 38 -2.14 7.36 -4.34
N GLN A 39 -0.92 6.93 -4.01
CA GLN A 39 -0.38 5.66 -4.49
C GLN A 39 -1.18 4.46 -3.94
N VAL A 40 -1.58 4.51 -2.67
CA VAL A 40 -2.45 3.47 -2.07
C VAL A 40 -3.78 3.38 -2.80
N LYS A 41 -4.43 4.52 -3.11
CA LYS A 41 -5.68 4.54 -3.88
C LYS A 41 -5.50 3.97 -5.28
N SER A 42 -4.42 4.36 -5.98
CA SER A 42 -4.14 3.85 -7.31
C SER A 42 -4.03 2.33 -7.29
N ILE A 43 -3.33 1.76 -6.30
CA ILE A 43 -3.23 0.30 -6.13
C ILE A 43 -4.61 -0.30 -5.78
N ALA A 44 -5.40 0.35 -4.93
CA ALA A 44 -6.71 -0.13 -4.51
C ALA A 44 -7.75 -0.15 -5.65
N GLU A 45 -7.69 0.81 -6.58
CA GLU A 45 -8.51 0.81 -7.79
C GLU A 45 -8.01 -0.22 -8.81
N ASP A 46 -6.69 -0.28 -9.05
CA ASP A 46 -6.07 -1.29 -9.92
C ASP A 46 -6.36 -2.74 -9.47
N GLN A 47 -6.56 -2.95 -8.17
CA GLN A 47 -6.81 -4.25 -7.55
C GLN A 47 -8.28 -4.45 -7.15
N LYS A 48 -9.20 -3.56 -7.53
CA LYS A 48 -10.60 -3.58 -7.10
C LYS A 48 -11.29 -4.94 -7.25
N GLY A 49 -11.06 -5.64 -8.37
CA GLY A 49 -11.65 -6.97 -8.62
C GLY A 49 -11.07 -8.12 -7.79
N ARG A 50 -9.96 -7.88 -7.08
CA ARG A 50 -9.25 -8.88 -6.25
C ARG A 50 -9.36 -8.60 -4.75
N LEU A 51 -9.69 -7.37 -4.39
CA LEU A 51 -9.89 -6.95 -3.01
C LEU A 51 -11.33 -7.22 -2.56
N THR A 52 -11.52 -7.38 -1.25
CA THR A 52 -12.84 -7.73 -0.67
C THR A 52 -13.64 -6.49 -0.25
N GLY A 53 -12.98 -5.35 -0.14
CA GLY A 53 -13.55 -4.08 0.29
C GLY A 53 -14.58 -3.52 -0.70
N LYS A 54 -15.78 -3.24 -0.18
CA LYS A 54 -16.87 -2.66 -0.97
C LYS A 54 -16.60 -1.20 -1.34
N THR A 55 -15.97 -0.45 -0.43
CA THR A 55 -15.64 0.98 -0.62
C THR A 55 -14.16 1.15 -0.96
N LEU A 56 -13.81 2.27 -1.61
CA LEU A 56 -12.41 2.62 -1.88
C LEU A 56 -11.63 2.73 -0.55
N TYR A 57 -12.23 3.28 0.50
CA TYR A 57 -11.68 3.30 1.85
C TYR A 57 -11.33 1.90 2.37
N ALA A 58 -12.26 0.95 2.27
CA ALA A 58 -12.03 -0.43 2.72
C ALA A 58 -10.90 -1.11 1.91
N ARG A 59 -10.88 -0.90 0.59
CA ARG A 59 -9.82 -1.42 -0.29
C ARG A 59 -8.45 -0.82 0.02
N CYS A 60 -8.39 0.48 0.29
CA CYS A 60 -7.15 1.15 0.72
C CYS A 60 -6.62 0.55 2.02
N ARG A 61 -7.50 0.27 2.99
CA ARG A 61 -7.10 -0.43 4.22
C ARG A 61 -6.53 -1.84 3.96
N GLU A 62 -7.08 -2.60 3.02
CA GLU A 62 -6.52 -3.91 2.65
C GLU A 62 -5.11 -3.77 2.04
N VAL A 63 -4.91 -2.77 1.17
CA VAL A 63 -3.58 -2.45 0.60
C VAL A 63 -2.59 -2.05 1.70
N MET A 64 -3.00 -1.19 2.63
CA MET A 64 -2.18 -0.79 3.78
C MET A 64 -1.89 -1.97 4.72
N GLY A 65 -2.84 -2.91 4.88
CA GLY A 65 -2.63 -4.15 5.62
C GLY A 65 -1.55 -5.03 5.00
N THR A 66 -1.48 -5.07 3.66
CA THR A 66 -0.42 -5.76 2.93
C THR A 66 0.96 -5.13 3.21
N CYS A 67 1.02 -3.80 3.34
CA CYS A 67 2.24 -3.06 3.64
C CYS A 67 2.85 -3.44 5.00
N VAL A 68 2.05 -3.91 5.97
CA VAL A 68 2.52 -4.40 7.27
C VAL A 68 3.53 -5.55 7.09
N ALA A 69 3.19 -6.56 6.28
CA ALA A 69 4.08 -7.69 6.03
C ALA A 69 5.32 -7.28 5.22
N MET A 70 5.19 -6.28 4.36
CA MET A 70 6.25 -5.79 3.48
C MET A 70 7.19 -4.76 4.13
N ARG A 71 6.84 -4.31 5.35
CA ARG A 71 7.56 -3.25 6.10
C ARG A 71 7.56 -1.90 5.40
N VAL A 72 6.59 -1.66 4.53
CA VAL A 72 6.43 -0.41 3.78
C VAL A 72 5.63 0.58 4.63
N ARG A 73 6.17 1.79 4.81
CA ARG A 73 5.49 2.90 5.49
C ARG A 73 4.39 3.50 4.62
N VAL A 74 3.43 4.15 5.24
CA VAL A 74 2.36 4.89 4.55
C VAL A 74 2.34 6.29 5.15
N GLU A 75 2.48 7.32 4.30
CA GLU A 75 2.56 8.72 4.74
C GLU A 75 3.63 8.95 5.82
N GLY A 76 4.77 8.28 5.68
CA GLY A 76 5.91 8.33 6.61
C GLY A 76 5.71 7.54 7.90
N ARG A 77 4.54 6.93 8.12
CA ARG A 77 4.18 6.21 9.34
C ARG A 77 4.28 4.71 9.14
N GLU A 78 4.51 3.98 10.23
CA GLU A 78 4.36 2.53 10.17
C GLU A 78 2.92 2.18 9.77
N PRO A 79 2.70 1.15 8.93
CA PRO A 79 1.39 0.87 8.35
C PRO A 79 0.33 0.52 9.40
N LYS A 80 0.73 -0.05 10.55
CA LYS A 80 -0.19 -0.27 11.69
C LYS A 80 -0.65 1.05 12.32
N VAL A 81 0.24 2.04 12.42
CA VAL A 81 -0.09 3.38 12.91
C VAL A 81 -0.97 4.10 11.89
N ALA A 82 -0.59 4.10 10.62
CA ALA A 82 -1.38 4.71 9.54
C ALA A 82 -2.80 4.13 9.46
N LEU A 83 -2.98 2.81 9.63
CA LEU A 83 -4.30 2.17 9.68
C LEU A 83 -5.15 2.62 10.87
N LYS A 84 -4.52 2.84 12.03
CA LYS A 84 -5.18 3.37 13.22
C LYS A 84 -5.59 4.82 12.97
N ASP A 85 -4.67 5.67 12.53
CA ASP A 85 -4.92 7.08 12.22
C ASP A 85 -6.06 7.22 11.20
N MET A 86 -6.07 6.38 10.16
CA MET A 86 -7.15 6.34 9.16
C MET A 86 -8.51 6.02 9.79
N SER A 87 -8.55 5.10 10.76
CA SER A 87 -9.78 4.75 11.49
C SER A 87 -10.25 5.87 12.42
N GLU A 88 -9.35 6.74 12.82
CA GLU A 88 -9.61 7.96 13.63
C GLU A 88 -9.93 9.18 12.75
N GLY A 89 -9.98 9.02 11.42
CA GLY A 89 -10.38 10.04 10.47
C GLY A 89 -9.23 10.76 9.76
N ALA A 90 -7.97 10.37 10.00
CA ALA A 90 -6.86 10.83 9.18
C ALA A 90 -7.06 10.39 7.72
N PHE A 91 -6.60 11.20 6.79
CA PHE A 91 -6.74 10.96 5.34
C PHE A 91 -8.19 10.97 4.83
N ASN A 92 -9.20 11.41 5.59
CA ASN A 92 -10.58 11.49 5.10
C ASN A 92 -10.73 12.42 3.89
N GLU A 93 -9.89 13.45 3.78
CA GLU A 93 -9.82 14.36 2.62
C GLU A 93 -9.56 13.62 1.29
N HIS A 94 -8.89 12.47 1.37
CA HIS A 94 -8.60 11.63 0.22
C HIS A 94 -9.83 10.82 -0.25
N PHE A 95 -10.92 10.77 0.53
CA PHE A 95 -12.13 9.99 0.24
C PHE A 95 -13.42 10.84 0.24
N SER A 96 -13.29 12.16 0.38
CA SER A 96 -14.41 13.12 0.30
C SER A 96 -14.72 13.52 -1.13
#